data_AF-D9CI27-F1
#
_entry.id   AF-D9CI27-F1
#
_cell.length_a   1.000
_cell.length_b   1.000
_cell.length_c   1.000
_cell.angle_alpha   90.00
_cell.angle_beta   90.00
_cell.angle_gamma   90.00
#
_symmetry.space_group_name_H-M   'P 1'
#
loop_
_entity.id
_entity.type
_entity.pdbx_description
1 polymer ?
#
loop_
_entity_poly.entity_id
_entity_poly.type
_entity_poly.pdbx_seq_one_letter_code
_entity_poly.pdbx_strand_id
1 'polypeptide(L)'
;DFDWEYPGKQGVGCNVVSPNDTANFLLLLQELKQDPVGQTLELSAAAGIHPWAGNDGTPSLDLSPFAKVLDFIAVMNYDIWGTWATGVGPNAPL
;
A
#
# COMPACT_ATOMS: atom_id res chain seq x y z
N ASP A 1 10.13 5.51 4.32
CA ASP A 1 8.85 4.84 4.56
C ASP A 1 7.73 5.60 3.86
N PHE A 2 6.88 4.90 3.11
CA PHE A 2 5.75 5.46 2.37
C PHE A 2 4.43 4.96 2.95
N ASP A 3 3.52 5.87 3.27
CA ASP A 3 2.22 5.55 3.87
C ASP A 3 1.07 6.18 3.07
N TRP A 4 0.85 5.63 1.86
CA TRP A 4 -0.26 6.06 0.99
C TRP A 4 -1.45 5.12 1.17
N GLU A 5 -2.58 5.67 1.62
CA GLU A 5 -3.84 4.96 1.83
C GLU A 5 -4.95 5.35 0.82
N TYR A 6 -5.12 4.67 -0.32
CA TYR A 6 -4.29 3.60 -0.86
C TYR A 6 -4.12 3.78 -2.37
N PRO A 7 -2.99 3.35 -2.97
CA PRO A 7 -2.86 3.27 -4.41
C PRO A 7 -4.02 2.48 -5.04
N GLY A 8 -4.76 3.12 -5.95
CA GLY A 8 -5.80 2.47 -6.76
C GLY A 8 -7.08 2.12 -5.98
N LYS A 9 -7.20 2.55 -4.72
CA LYS A 9 -8.35 2.25 -3.88
C LYS A 9 -8.69 3.42 -2.95
N GLN A 10 -9.98 3.67 -2.77
CA GLN A 10 -10.44 4.68 -1.82
C GLN A 10 -10.04 4.29 -0.38
N GLY A 11 -9.28 5.17 0.27
CA GLY A 11 -9.06 5.16 1.73
C GLY A 11 -10.13 5.94 2.48
N VAL A 12 -9.80 6.47 3.65
CA VAL A 12 -10.69 7.38 4.39
C VAL A 12 -10.72 8.74 3.70
N GLY A 13 -11.91 9.31 3.51
CA GLY A 13 -12.10 10.67 2.99
C GLY A 13 -12.26 10.74 1.48
N CYS A 14 -11.66 11.75 0.84
CA CYS A 14 -11.94 12.16 -0.53
C CYS A 14 -10.71 12.10 -1.45
N ASN A 15 -9.83 11.12 -1.24
CA ASN A 15 -8.65 10.93 -2.10
C ASN A 15 -9.06 10.81 -3.57
N VAL A 16 -8.28 11.43 -4.45
CA VAL A 16 -8.38 11.21 -5.89
C VAL A 16 -7.77 9.83 -6.17
N VAL A 17 -8.52 8.98 -6.85
CA VAL A 17 -8.10 7.62 -7.19
C VAL A 17 -7.99 7.49 -8.70
N SER A 18 -6.90 6.89 -9.15
CA SER A 18 -6.65 6.57 -10.55
C SER A 18 -6.34 5.08 -10.72
N PRO A 19 -6.79 4.44 -11.82
CA PRO A 19 -6.38 3.07 -12.14
C PRO A 19 -4.85 2.94 -12.35
N ASN A 20 -4.13 4.05 -12.51
CA ASN A 20 -2.68 4.06 -12.69
C ASN A 20 -1.89 4.23 -11.37
N ASP A 21 -2.56 4.43 -10.23
CA ASP A 21 -1.89 4.78 -8.96
C ASP A 21 -0.85 3.74 -8.54
N THR A 22 -1.22 2.45 -8.53
CA THR A 22 -0.31 1.37 -8.13
C THR A 22 0.89 1.24 -9.07
N ALA A 23 0.67 1.38 -10.38
CA ALA A 23 1.75 1.36 -11.36
C ALA A 23 2.69 2.55 -11.19
N ASN A 24 2.13 3.75 -10.97
CA ASN A 24 2.91 4.97 -10.75
C ASN A 24 3.67 4.93 -9.41
N PHE A 25 3.08 4.34 -8.37
CA PHE A 25 3.76 4.14 -7.09
C PHE A 25 4.96 3.22 -7.25
N LEU A 26 4.83 2.12 -8.00
CA LEU A 26 5.96 1.26 -8.34
C LEU A 26 7.05 2.01 -9.12
N LEU A 27 6.66 2.82 -10.11
CA LEU A 27 7.60 3.63 -10.90
C LEU A 27 8.38 4.60 -10.00
N LEU A 28 7.71 5.30 -9.08
CA LEU A 28 8.37 6.17 -8.10
C LEU A 28 9.43 5.42 -7.28
N LEU A 29 9.10 4.23 -6.77
CA LEU A 29 10.03 3.42 -5.99
C LEU A 29 11.22 2.94 -6.84
N GLN A 30 10.98 2.59 -8.10
CA GLN A 30 12.03 2.19 -9.04
C GLN A 30 12.96 3.37 -9.36
N GLU A 31 12.42 4.56 -9.63
CA GLU A 31 13.20 5.77 -9.85
C GLU A 31 14.05 6.12 -8.62
N LEU A 32 13.48 5.98 -7.42
CA LEU A 32 14.21 6.24 -6.18
C LEU A 32 15.38 5.26 -5.98
N LYS A 33 15.20 3.95 -6.22
CA LYS A 33 16.32 2.99 -6.12
C LYS A 33 17.35 3.13 -7.25
N GLN A 34 17.03 3.82 -8.35
CA GLN A 34 17.98 4.14 -9.41
C GLN A 34 18.87 5.35 -9.08
N ASP A 35 18.41 6.23 -8.19
CA ASP A 35 19.21 7.35 -7.70
C ASP A 35 20.39 6.85 -6.82
N PRO A 36 21.63 7.37 -6.99
CA PRO A 36 22.78 6.92 -6.21
C PRO A 36 22.61 7.07 -4.69
N VAL A 37 21.88 8.10 -4.23
CA VAL A 37 21.56 8.26 -2.81
C VAL A 37 20.45 7.29 -2.45
N GLY A 38 19.38 7.24 -3.24
CA GLY A 38 18.22 6.39 -2.98
C GLY A 38 18.52 4.89 -2.92
N GLN A 39 19.51 4.41 -3.69
CA GLN A 39 19.99 3.02 -3.60
C GLN A 39 20.54 2.66 -2.21
N THR A 40 21.08 3.63 -1.47
CA THR A 40 21.64 3.43 -0.13
C THR A 40 20.62 3.55 1.00
N LEU A 41 19.40 4.01 0.68
CA LEU A 41 18.33 4.19 1.65
C LEU A 41 17.54 2.89 1.84
N GLU A 42 17.11 2.67 3.08
CA GLU A 42 16.05 1.72 3.39
C GLU A 42 14.71 2.27 2.90
N LEU A 43 14.04 1.52 2.03
CA LEU A 43 12.73 1.85 1.51
C LEU A 43 11.71 0.84 2.03
N SER A 44 10.69 1.35 2.70
CA SER A 44 9.57 0.58 3.19
C SER A 44 8.26 1.26 2.82
N ALA A 45 7.18 0.49 2.86
CA ALA A 45 5.83 1.03 2.73
C ALA A 45 4.89 0.39 3.73
N ALA A 46 3.99 1.19 4.29
CA ALA A 46 2.81 0.70 4.97
C ALA A 46 1.76 0.25 3.94
N ALA A 47 1.11 -0.87 4.19
CA ALA A 47 0.09 -1.42 3.31
C ALA A 47 -1.11 -1.91 4.11
N GLY A 48 -2.31 -1.78 3.52
CA GLY A 48 -3.51 -2.36 4.10
C GLY A 48 -3.49 -3.90 4.09
N ILE A 49 -4.52 -4.51 4.66
CA ILE A 49 -4.67 -5.97 4.75
C ILE A 49 -4.96 -6.67 3.40
N HIS A 50 -5.24 -5.89 2.36
CA HIS A 50 -5.37 -6.38 1.00
C HIS A 50 -4.19 -5.87 0.18
N PRO A 51 -3.66 -6.66 -0.78
CA PRO A 51 -2.70 -6.17 -1.77
C PRO A 51 -3.16 -4.87 -2.44
N TRP A 52 -2.22 -4.01 -2.83
CA TRP A 52 -2.53 -2.80 -3.61
C TRP A 52 -3.34 -3.16 -4.86
N ALA A 53 -4.28 -2.28 -5.21
CA ALA A 53 -5.22 -2.56 -6.29
C ALA A 53 -4.53 -2.51 -7.66
N GLY A 54 -4.82 -3.47 -8.52
CA GLY A 54 -4.45 -3.42 -9.92
C GLY A 54 -5.21 -2.33 -10.68
N ASN A 55 -4.93 -2.22 -11.99
CA ASN A 55 -5.63 -1.27 -12.86
C ASN A 55 -7.15 -1.54 -13.00
N ASP A 56 -7.59 -2.75 -12.65
CA ASP A 56 -8.98 -3.18 -12.62
C ASP A 56 -9.67 -2.90 -11.27
N GLY A 57 -8.95 -2.29 -10.31
CA GLY A 57 -9.46 -1.98 -8.98
C GLY A 57 -9.51 -3.18 -8.03
N THR A 58 -9.05 -4.35 -8.45
CA THR A 58 -9.02 -5.57 -7.62
C THR A 58 -7.66 -5.74 -6.95
N PRO A 59 -7.55 -6.40 -5.78
CA PRO A 59 -6.24 -6.64 -5.16
C PRO A 59 -5.29 -7.39 -6.11
N SER A 60 -4.10 -6.84 -6.33
CA SER A 60 -3.11 -7.45 -7.22
C SER A 60 -2.69 -8.84 -6.75
N LEU A 61 -2.56 -9.77 -7.70
CA LEU A 61 -2.08 -11.14 -7.44
C LEU A 61 -0.56 -11.26 -7.42
N ASP A 62 0.15 -10.28 -7.99
CA ASP A 62 1.60 -10.25 -8.06
C ASP A 62 2.13 -8.90 -7.56
N LEU A 63 2.85 -8.93 -6.45
CA LEU A 63 3.58 -7.79 -5.88
C LEU A 63 5.10 -7.99 -5.94
N SER A 64 5.58 -9.01 -6.67
CA SER A 64 7.01 -9.29 -6.81
C SER A 64 7.83 -8.11 -7.34
N PRO A 65 7.31 -7.18 -8.17
CA PRO A 65 8.06 -5.98 -8.54
C PRO A 65 8.34 -5.05 -7.36
N PHE A 66 7.41 -4.94 -6.40
CA PHE A 66 7.59 -4.14 -5.18
C PHE A 66 8.65 -4.76 -4.26
N ALA A 67 8.67 -6.09 -4.13
CA ALA A 67 9.67 -6.80 -3.34
C ALA A 67 11.12 -6.62 -3.85
N LYS A 68 11.31 -6.14 -5.09
CA LYS A 68 12.64 -5.83 -5.64
C LYS A 68 13.15 -4.46 -5.23
N VAL A 69 12.28 -3.56 -4.77
CA VAL A 69 12.60 -2.15 -4.49
C VAL A 69 12.31 -1.74 -3.05
N LEU A 70 11.46 -2.47 -2.33
CA LEU A 70 11.20 -2.29 -0.91
C LEU A 70 11.99 -3.31 -0.09
N ASP A 71 12.60 -2.84 0.99
CA ASP A 71 13.31 -3.64 1.98
C ASP A 71 12.31 -4.41 2.86
N PHE A 72 11.16 -3.80 3.19
CA PHE A 72 10.02 -4.47 3.82
C PHE A 72 8.69 -3.76 3.57
N ILE A 73 7.59 -4.46 3.85
CA ILE A 73 6.24 -3.91 3.85
C ILE A 73 5.69 -4.06 5.28
N ALA A 74 5.26 -2.94 5.86
CA ALA A 74 4.58 -2.91 7.15
C ALA A 74 3.07 -3.09 6.93
N VAL A 75 2.56 -4.31 7.16
CA VAL A 75 1.13 -4.58 7.02
C VAL A 75 0.37 -3.97 8.20
N MET A 76 -0.56 -3.07 7.91
CA MET A 76 -1.48 -2.46 8.86
C MET A 76 -2.59 -3.47 9.22
N ASN A 77 -2.22 -4.52 9.95
CA ASN A 77 -3.11 -5.61 10.39
C ASN A 77 -4.01 -5.21 11.58
N TYR A 78 -4.59 -4.02 11.50
CA TYR A 78 -5.50 -3.42 12.46
C TYR A 78 -6.61 -2.67 11.70
N ASP A 79 -7.49 -1.99 12.43
CA ASP A 79 -8.65 -1.29 11.85
C ASP A 79 -9.58 -2.22 11.07
N ILE A 80 -9.66 -3.49 11.50
CA ILE A 80 -10.60 -4.48 11.00
C ILE A 80 -12.01 -4.20 11.51
N TRP A 81 -12.12 -3.65 12.72
CA TRP A 81 -13.38 -3.41 13.39
C TRP A 81 -13.36 -2.09 14.17
N GLY A 82 -14.35 -1.25 13.95
CA GLY A 82 -14.43 0.07 14.59
C GLY A 82 -15.84 0.60 14.64
N THR A 83 -15.98 1.92 14.81
CA THR A 83 -17.28 2.61 14.96
C THR A 83 -18.18 2.51 13.71
N TRP A 84 -17.62 2.09 12.58
CA TRP A 84 -18.35 1.83 11.33
C TRP A 84 -19.08 0.48 11.31
N ALA A 85 -18.80 -0.43 12.24
CA ALA A 85 -19.44 -1.74 12.32
C ALA A 85 -20.76 -1.68 13.11
N THR A 86 -21.67 -2.65 12.87
CA THR A 86 -23.00 -2.71 13.50
C THR A 86 -23.00 -3.22 14.95
N GLY A 87 -21.89 -3.78 15.43
CA GLY A 87 -21.77 -4.35 16.77
C GLY A 87 -20.34 -4.27 17.30
N VAL A 88 -20.08 -4.82 18.48
CA VAL A 88 -18.73 -4.88 19.07
C VAL A 88 -17.93 -6.04 18.46
N GLY A 89 -16.64 -5.80 18.21
CA GLY A 89 -15.73 -6.78 17.63
C GLY A 89 -14.27 -6.35 17.82
N PRO A 90 -13.32 -7.28 17.62
CA PRO A 90 -11.90 -7.00 17.83
C PRO A 90 -11.33 -6.11 16.72
N ASN A 91 -10.58 -5.06 17.08
CA ASN A 91 -9.94 -4.19 16.09
C ASN A 91 -8.87 -4.91 15.25
N ALA A 92 -8.13 -5.83 15.87
CA ALA A 92 -7.02 -6.57 15.27
C ALA A 92 -7.07 -8.05 15.70
N PRO A 93 -7.99 -8.86 15.15
CA PRO A 93 -8.00 -10.30 15.39
C PRO A 93 -6.74 -10.96 14.79
N LEU A 94 -6.24 -12.00 15.45
CA LEU A 94 -5.11 -12.81 14.98
C LEU A 94 -5.56 -13.91 14.03
#